data_AF-A0A7X8W901-F1
#
_entry.id   AF-A0A7X8W901-F1
#
_cell.length_a   1.000
_cell.length_b   1.000
_cell.length_c   1.000
_cell.angle_alpha   90.00
_cell.angle_beta   90.00
_cell.angle_gamma   90.00
#
_symmetry.space_group_name_H-M   'P 1'
#
loop_
_entity.id
_entity.type
_entity.pdbx_description
1 polymer ?
#
loop_
_entity_poly.entity_id
_entity_poly.type
_entity_poly.pdbx_seq_one_letter_code
_entity_poly.pdbx_strand_id
1 'polypeptide(L)'
;YDLYHLLCTEDFTIIRNCLGKPKFREKLRLRSYGVPSPEDTVFLELKKKSAGITYKRRISLALKEAISYMEYGDQTFPGSQIFNEIDWFNAKYNLEAKVLLIYDRIAMIGDADPDLCITFDHNVRWRDSNLRLEKANDDRALLPTDYYLMEIKSVAALPYWLAKMLSEYHIYPTSFSKFGTIYSNYLSTKERCRYAV
;
A
#
# COMPACT_ATOMS: atom_id res chain seq x y z
N TYR A 1 -4.07 7.99 10.92
CA TYR A 1 -3.20 6.82 10.86
C TYR A 1 -3.80 5.73 9.98
N ASP A 2 -3.13 5.36 8.89
CA ASP A 2 -3.49 4.24 8.04
C ASP A 2 -2.49 3.09 8.24
N LEU A 3 -2.98 1.85 8.30
CA LEU A 3 -2.14 0.65 8.26
C LEU A 3 -2.42 -0.18 7.01
N TYR A 4 -1.35 -0.75 6.44
CA TYR A 4 -1.42 -1.62 5.27
C TYR A 4 -0.60 -2.88 5.46
N HIS A 5 -1.26 -4.02 5.40
CA HIS A 5 -0.65 -5.31 5.13
C HIS A 5 -0.45 -5.50 3.65
N LEU A 6 0.74 -5.95 3.32
CA LEU A 6 1.19 -6.02 1.95
C LEU A 6 1.53 -7.46 1.68
N LEU A 7 0.64 -8.06 0.90
CA LEU A 7 0.69 -9.46 0.58
C LEU A 7 1.59 -9.64 -0.63
N CYS A 8 2.58 -10.50 -0.46
CA CYS A 8 3.60 -10.77 -1.45
C CYS A 8 4.06 -12.22 -1.33
N THR A 9 4.72 -12.71 -2.36
CA THR A 9 5.44 -13.99 -2.32
C THR A 9 6.68 -13.89 -1.41
N GLU A 10 7.18 -15.05 -0.99
CA GLU A 10 8.38 -15.18 -0.16
C GLU A 10 9.59 -14.43 -0.75
N ASP A 11 9.76 -14.53 -2.07
CA ASP A 11 10.89 -13.98 -2.83
C ASP A 11 10.64 -12.54 -3.36
N PHE A 12 9.62 -11.87 -2.83
CA PHE A 12 9.23 -10.51 -3.23
C PHE A 12 8.86 -10.35 -4.72
N THR A 13 8.48 -11.42 -5.43
CA THR A 13 8.14 -11.42 -6.86
C THR A 13 7.11 -10.35 -7.22
N ILE A 14 6.03 -10.20 -6.44
CA ILE A 14 5.01 -9.17 -6.71
C ILE A 14 5.62 -7.76 -6.69
N ILE A 15 6.52 -7.49 -5.73
CA ILE A 15 7.20 -6.19 -5.63
C ILE A 15 8.17 -6.00 -6.79
N ARG A 16 9.04 -6.98 -7.07
CA ARG A 16 10.00 -6.93 -8.18
C ARG A 16 9.28 -6.67 -9.51
N ASN A 17 8.19 -7.39 -9.76
CA ASN A 17 7.35 -7.19 -10.94
C ASN A 17 6.75 -5.79 -10.97
N CYS A 18 6.23 -5.27 -9.86
CA CYS A 18 5.71 -3.90 -9.82
C CYS A 18 6.78 -2.84 -10.12
N LEU A 19 8.03 -3.04 -9.66
CA LEU A 19 9.15 -2.14 -9.89
C LEU A 19 9.63 -2.13 -11.34
N GLY A 20 9.56 -3.28 -12.02
CA GLY A 20 9.82 -3.37 -13.47
C GLY A 20 8.78 -2.63 -14.34
N LYS A 21 7.70 -2.11 -13.74
CA LYS A 21 6.60 -1.39 -14.41
C LYS A 21 6.07 -2.08 -15.69
N PRO A 22 5.83 -3.41 -15.70
CA PRO A 22 5.28 -4.12 -16.85
C PRO A 22 3.89 -3.57 -17.23
N LYS A 23 3.47 -3.89 -18.45
CA LYS A 23 2.15 -3.51 -18.99
C LYS A 23 1.01 -3.97 -18.07
N PHE A 24 1.16 -5.13 -17.45
CA PHE A 24 0.21 -5.69 -16.49
C PHE A 24 0.89 -5.91 -15.14
N ARG A 25 0.29 -5.39 -14.06
CA ARG A 25 0.75 -5.61 -12.68
C ARG A 25 -0.43 -5.62 -11.72
N GLU A 26 -0.32 -6.44 -10.70
CA GLU A 26 -1.35 -6.63 -9.68
C GLU A 26 -0.73 -6.55 -8.29
N LYS A 27 -1.54 -6.14 -7.33
CA LYS A 27 -1.15 -6.04 -5.93
C LYS A 27 -2.34 -6.23 -5.03
N LEU A 28 -2.18 -7.08 -4.03
CA LEU A 28 -3.13 -7.25 -2.93
C LEU A 28 -2.62 -6.52 -1.69
N ARG A 29 -3.54 -5.86 -0.99
CA ARG A 29 -3.25 -5.22 0.30
C ARG A 29 -4.45 -5.33 1.23
N LEU A 30 -4.21 -5.54 2.51
CA LEU A 30 -5.24 -5.40 3.54
C LEU A 30 -5.01 -4.05 4.24
N ARG A 31 -6.04 -3.22 4.31
CA ARG A 31 -5.98 -1.86 4.84
C ARG A 31 -6.87 -1.72 6.07
N SER A 32 -6.36 -1.02 7.08
CA SER A 32 -7.12 -0.55 8.24
C SER A 32 -6.97 0.97 8.41
N TYR A 33 -7.99 1.59 8.99
CA TYR A 33 -7.93 2.97 9.48
C TYR A 33 -7.75 2.92 11.00
N GLY A 34 -6.60 3.38 11.50
CA GLY A 34 -6.23 3.18 12.89
C GLY A 34 -5.93 1.71 13.21
N VAL A 35 -5.47 1.46 14.44
CA VAL A 35 -5.21 0.12 14.95
C VAL A 35 -6.56 -0.58 15.12
N PRO A 36 -6.88 -1.60 14.30
CA PRO A 36 -8.18 -2.26 14.36
C PRO A 36 -8.22 -3.25 15.53
N SER A 37 -9.41 -3.42 16.10
CA SER A 37 -9.81 -4.55 16.94
C SER A 37 -10.27 -5.72 16.06
N PRO A 38 -10.42 -6.95 16.60
CA PRO A 38 -10.87 -8.12 15.83
C PRO A 38 -12.20 -7.95 15.08
N GLU A 39 -13.10 -7.12 15.59
CA GLU A 39 -14.42 -6.86 15.00
C GLU A 39 -14.44 -5.63 14.07
N ASP A 40 -13.36 -4.84 14.04
CA ASP A 40 -13.31 -3.61 13.25
C ASP A 40 -13.22 -3.93 11.75
N THR A 41 -13.85 -3.06 10.96
CA THR A 41 -13.88 -3.22 9.51
C THR A 41 -12.52 -2.91 8.88
N VAL A 42 -11.98 -3.88 8.16
CA VAL A 42 -10.79 -3.78 7.33
C VAL A 42 -11.14 -3.98 5.86
N PHE A 43 -10.27 -3.50 4.97
CA PHE A 43 -10.49 -3.52 3.53
C PHE A 43 -9.42 -4.36 2.85
N LEU A 44 -9.82 -5.50 2.27
CA LEU A 44 -8.95 -6.29 1.40
C LEU A 44 -9.06 -5.74 -0.02
N GLU A 45 -8.00 -5.12 -0.52
CA GLU A 45 -8.00 -4.34 -1.75
C GLU A 45 -7.09 -4.97 -2.80
N LEU A 46 -7.68 -5.35 -3.94
CA LEU A 46 -6.97 -5.82 -5.12
C LEU A 46 -6.83 -4.65 -6.12
N LYS A 47 -5.58 -4.28 -6.42
CA LYS A 47 -5.24 -3.24 -7.39
C LYS A 47 -4.58 -3.87 -8.61
N LYS A 48 -5.15 -3.63 -9.79
CA LYS A 48 -4.61 -4.08 -11.07
C LYS A 48 -4.26 -2.84 -11.90
N LYS A 49 -3.16 -2.89 -12.65
CA LYS A 49 -2.82 -1.87 -13.64
C LYS A 49 -2.48 -2.56 -14.97
N SER A 50 -3.27 -2.25 -16.00
CA SER A 50 -3.13 -2.82 -17.35
C SER A 50 -3.04 -1.69 -18.37
N ALA A 51 -1.98 -1.65 -19.16
CA ALA A 51 -1.75 -0.67 -20.23
C ALA A 51 -1.98 0.79 -19.79
N GLY A 52 -1.59 1.13 -18.56
CA GLY A 52 -1.77 2.47 -17.99
C GLY A 52 -3.05 2.66 -17.17
N ILE A 53 -4.09 1.88 -17.44
CA ILE A 53 -5.38 1.94 -16.74
C ILE A 53 -5.28 1.20 -15.41
N THR A 54 -5.76 1.84 -14.33
CA THR A 54 -5.74 1.26 -12.98
C THR A 54 -7.15 0.87 -12.56
N TYR A 55 -7.32 -0.37 -12.14
CA TYR A 55 -8.56 -0.91 -11.58
C TYR A 55 -8.32 -1.23 -10.10
N LYS A 56 -9.27 -0.86 -9.25
CA LYS A 56 -9.25 -1.16 -7.82
C LYS A 56 -10.58 -1.75 -7.42
N ARG A 57 -10.53 -2.90 -6.75
CA ARG A 57 -11.69 -3.55 -6.14
C ARG A 57 -11.37 -3.82 -4.68
N ARG A 58 -12.37 -3.83 -3.80
CA ARG A 58 -12.17 -4.13 -2.37
C ARG A 58 -13.33 -4.91 -1.76
N ILE A 59 -13.00 -5.70 -0.74
CA ILE A 59 -13.94 -6.38 0.15
C ILE A 59 -13.82 -5.71 1.52
N SER A 60 -14.95 -5.50 2.19
CA SER A 60 -15.00 -5.05 3.59
C SER A 60 -15.31 -6.25 4.46
N LEU A 61 -14.50 -6.52 5.47
CA LEU A 61 -14.62 -7.67 6.38
C LEU A 61 -14.26 -7.22 7.81
N ALA A 62 -14.71 -7.96 8.83
CA ALA A 62 -14.12 -7.83 10.16
C ALA A 62 -12.65 -8.29 10.13
N LEU A 63 -11.78 -7.74 10.99
CA LEU A 63 -10.37 -8.12 11.02
C LEU A 63 -10.17 -9.64 11.21
N LYS A 64 -10.90 -10.25 12.15
CA LYS A 64 -10.85 -11.70 12.40
C LYS A 64 -11.20 -12.52 11.16
N GLU A 65 -12.18 -12.06 10.39
CA GLU A 65 -12.65 -12.71 9.16
C GLU A 65 -11.61 -12.57 8.05
N ALA A 66 -11.02 -11.38 7.90
CA ALA A 66 -9.96 -11.14 6.93
C ALA A 66 -8.71 -11.98 7.23
N ILE A 67 -8.31 -12.08 8.50
CA ILE A 67 -7.19 -12.95 8.92
C ILE A 67 -7.52 -14.41 8.61
N SER A 68 -8.68 -14.90 9.03
CA SER A 68 -9.13 -16.27 8.78
C SER A 68 -9.14 -16.58 7.28
N TYR A 69 -9.69 -15.68 6.45
CA TYR A 69 -9.73 -15.82 5.00
C TYR A 69 -8.33 -15.88 4.37
N MET A 70 -7.38 -15.06 4.84
CA MET A 70 -6.00 -15.09 4.32
C MET A 70 -5.22 -16.33 4.76
N GLU A 71 -5.48 -16.87 5.95
CA GLU A 71 -4.77 -18.04 6.50
C GLU A 71 -5.34 -19.38 6.01
N TYR A 72 -6.67 -19.51 5.97
CA TYR A 72 -7.35 -20.79 5.73
C TYR A 72 -8.11 -20.84 4.39
N GLY A 73 -8.22 -19.71 3.68
CA GLY A 73 -9.04 -19.60 2.48
C GLY A 73 -10.55 -19.53 2.78
N ASP A 74 -11.36 -19.58 1.72
CA ASP A 74 -12.81 -19.46 1.83
C ASP A 74 -13.48 -20.78 2.24
N GLN A 75 -14.27 -20.77 3.32
CA GLN A 75 -15.24 -21.83 3.62
C GLN A 75 -16.66 -21.30 3.86
N THR A 76 -16.88 -19.98 3.83
CA THR A 76 -18.10 -19.37 4.39
C THR A 76 -18.56 -18.09 3.70
N PHE A 77 -17.78 -17.46 2.82
CA PHE A 77 -18.18 -16.23 2.14
C PHE A 77 -18.96 -16.55 0.85
N PRO A 78 -20.07 -15.86 0.58
CA PRO A 78 -20.80 -16.05 -0.67
C PRO A 78 -19.89 -15.66 -1.84
N GLY A 79 -19.76 -16.57 -2.82
CA GLY A 79 -18.87 -16.50 -3.98
C GLY A 79 -19.10 -15.28 -4.88
N SER A 80 -18.63 -14.12 -4.42
CA SER A 80 -18.63 -12.89 -5.19
C SER A 80 -17.46 -12.89 -6.17
N GLN A 81 -17.61 -12.17 -7.29
CA GLN A 81 -16.55 -12.06 -8.29
C GLN A 81 -15.20 -11.63 -7.69
N ILE A 82 -15.22 -10.74 -6.69
CA ILE A 82 -13.97 -10.24 -6.09
C ILE A 82 -13.29 -11.28 -5.20
N PHE A 83 -14.03 -12.12 -4.48
CA PHE A 83 -13.43 -13.25 -3.74
C PHE A 83 -12.73 -14.18 -4.72
N ASN A 84 -13.41 -14.59 -5.78
CA ASN A 84 -12.82 -15.45 -6.83
C ASN A 84 -11.56 -14.84 -7.46
N GLU A 85 -11.55 -13.52 -7.71
CA GLU A 85 -10.36 -12.83 -8.23
C GLU A 85 -9.19 -12.85 -7.23
N ILE A 86 -9.46 -12.72 -5.93
CA ILE A 86 -8.45 -12.76 -4.88
C ILE A 86 -7.96 -14.18 -4.66
N ASP A 87 -8.85 -15.18 -4.63
CA ASP A 87 -8.50 -16.60 -4.51
C ASP A 87 -7.61 -17.04 -5.65
N TRP A 88 -7.95 -16.66 -6.89
CA TRP A 88 -7.10 -16.92 -8.05
C TRP A 88 -5.72 -16.26 -7.92
N PHE A 89 -5.68 -15.00 -7.48
CA PHE A 89 -4.43 -14.28 -7.29
C PHE A 89 -3.58 -14.91 -6.19
N ASN A 90 -4.21 -15.38 -5.10
CA ASN A 90 -3.53 -16.07 -4.02
C ASN A 90 -3.03 -17.45 -4.45
N ALA A 91 -3.85 -18.26 -5.12
CA ALA A 91 -3.47 -19.59 -5.62
C ALA A 91 -2.33 -19.52 -6.64
N LYS A 92 -2.28 -18.46 -7.47
CA LYS A 92 -1.23 -18.27 -8.46
C LYS A 92 0.14 -17.93 -7.85
N TYR A 93 0.15 -17.18 -6.75
CA TYR A 93 1.38 -16.59 -6.21
C TYR A 93 1.73 -17.04 -4.78
N ASN A 94 0.86 -17.78 -4.10
CA ASN A 94 0.99 -18.19 -2.70
C ASN A 94 1.34 -17.00 -1.80
N LEU A 95 0.40 -16.07 -1.64
CA LEU A 95 0.67 -14.78 -1.02
C LEU A 95 0.68 -14.89 0.51
N GLU A 96 1.58 -14.15 1.12
CA GLU A 96 1.68 -14.01 2.58
C GLU A 96 1.90 -12.54 2.94
N ALA A 97 1.52 -12.14 4.15
CA ALA A 97 1.85 -10.81 4.65
C ALA A 97 3.38 -10.69 4.78
N LYS A 98 3.98 -9.74 4.06
CA LYS A 98 5.44 -9.51 4.10
C LYS A 98 5.86 -8.20 4.70
N VAL A 99 5.04 -7.18 4.55
CA VAL A 99 5.35 -5.84 5.00
C VAL A 99 4.09 -5.25 5.64
N LEU A 100 4.27 -4.65 6.81
CA LEU A 100 3.32 -3.71 7.38
C LEU A 100 3.85 -2.31 7.10
N LEU A 101 3.04 -1.52 6.41
CA LEU A 101 3.31 -0.11 6.16
C LEU A 101 2.32 0.74 6.96
N ILE A 102 2.86 1.79 7.54
CA ILE A 102 2.22 2.63 8.52
C ILE A 102 2.48 4.08 8.11
N TYR A 103 1.46 4.94 8.18
CA TYR A 103 1.66 6.39 8.04
C TYR A 103 0.44 7.18 8.50
N ASP A 104 0.65 8.47 8.74
CA ASP A 104 -0.41 9.42 9.00
C ASP A 104 -0.77 10.18 7.74
N ARG A 105 -2.05 10.10 7.35
CA ARG A 105 -2.55 10.66 6.10
C ARG A 105 -3.52 11.81 6.36
N ILE A 106 -3.27 12.92 5.66
CA ILE A 106 -4.24 13.98 5.43
C ILE A 106 -4.69 13.84 3.98
N ALA A 107 -6.00 13.85 3.74
CA ALA A 107 -6.57 13.82 2.40
C ALA A 107 -7.50 15.00 2.21
N MET A 108 -7.24 15.78 1.16
CA MET A 108 -8.00 16.96 0.77
C MET A 108 -8.60 16.71 -0.61
N ILE A 109 -9.84 17.13 -0.80
CA ILE A 109 -10.57 17.07 -2.06
C ILE A 109 -10.87 18.51 -2.46
N GLY A 110 -10.77 18.82 -3.75
CA GLY A 110 -11.04 20.16 -4.26
C GLY A 110 -12.52 20.50 -4.14
N ASP A 111 -12.82 21.64 -3.52
CA ASP A 111 -14.20 22.11 -3.40
C ASP A 111 -14.81 22.46 -4.76
N ALA A 112 -14.01 23.06 -5.65
CA ALA A 112 -14.44 23.44 -7.00
C ALA A 112 -14.24 22.33 -8.05
N ASP A 113 -13.34 21.38 -7.77
CA ASP A 113 -13.01 20.25 -8.65
C ASP A 113 -12.93 18.97 -7.79
N PRO A 114 -14.01 18.17 -7.73
CA PRO A 114 -14.05 16.92 -6.98
C PRO A 114 -13.03 15.88 -7.46
N ASP A 115 -12.53 16.00 -8.69
CA ASP A 115 -11.51 15.11 -9.24
C ASP A 115 -10.08 15.50 -8.79
N LEU A 116 -9.90 16.70 -8.27
CA LEU A 116 -8.66 17.12 -7.62
C LEU A 116 -8.60 16.54 -6.19
N CYS A 117 -7.63 15.68 -5.94
CA CYS A 117 -7.34 15.16 -4.61
C CYS A 117 -5.86 15.34 -4.29
N ILE A 118 -5.58 15.94 -3.13
CA ILE A 118 -4.23 16.10 -2.60
C ILE A 118 -4.13 15.29 -1.32
N THR A 119 -3.13 14.43 -1.21
CA THR A 119 -2.87 13.69 0.02
C THR A 119 -1.46 13.94 0.52
N PHE A 120 -1.32 14.00 1.84
CA PHE A 120 -0.04 14.14 2.52
C PHE A 120 0.13 12.94 3.45
N ASP A 121 1.17 12.16 3.22
CA ASP A 121 1.58 11.09 4.14
C ASP A 121 2.81 11.54 4.92
N HIS A 122 2.74 11.46 6.24
CA HIS A 122 3.86 11.72 7.14
C HIS A 122 4.06 10.57 8.11
N ASN A 123 5.17 10.60 8.85
CA ASN A 123 5.52 9.55 9.80
C ASN A 123 5.44 8.16 9.14
N VAL A 124 5.99 8.05 7.92
CA VAL A 124 5.91 6.83 7.12
C VAL A 124 6.87 5.80 7.69
N ARG A 125 6.32 4.75 8.28
CA ARG A 125 7.05 3.69 8.97
C ARG A 125 6.71 2.32 8.37
N TRP A 126 7.58 1.34 8.60
CA TRP A 126 7.39 0.00 8.10
C TRP A 126 8.06 -1.06 8.97
N ARG A 127 7.53 -2.28 8.90
CA ARG A 127 8.18 -3.47 9.45
C ARG A 127 7.90 -4.69 8.60
N ASP A 128 8.78 -5.68 8.71
CA ASP A 128 8.74 -6.99 8.04
C ASP A 128 8.70 -8.16 9.05
N SER A 129 8.72 -7.86 10.35
CA SER A 129 8.53 -8.80 11.45
C SER A 129 7.29 -8.45 12.27
N ASN A 130 6.71 -9.43 12.97
CA ASN A 130 5.52 -9.28 13.81
C ASN A 130 4.41 -8.42 13.16
N LEU A 131 3.89 -8.92 12.04
CA LEU A 131 2.93 -8.20 11.19
C LEU A 131 1.51 -8.21 11.76
N ARG A 132 1.30 -8.26 13.08
CA ARG A 132 -0.05 -8.14 13.65
C ARG A 132 -0.48 -6.68 13.68
N LEU A 133 -1.64 -6.33 13.11
CA LEU A 133 -2.15 -4.94 13.07
C LEU A 133 -2.37 -4.34 14.46
N GLU A 134 -2.73 -5.19 15.42
CA GLU A 134 -3.17 -4.83 16.78
C GLU A 134 -2.01 -4.42 17.72
N LYS A 135 -0.75 -4.59 17.31
CA LYS A 135 0.42 -4.34 18.17
C LYS A 135 1.32 -3.25 17.62
N ALA A 136 1.61 -2.26 18.46
CA ALA A 136 2.74 -1.36 18.27
C ALA A 136 4.04 -2.15 18.48
N ASN A 137 5.01 -1.99 17.57
CA ASN A 137 6.33 -2.62 17.65
C ASN A 137 7.39 -1.62 17.16
N ASP A 138 8.65 -2.08 17.06
CA ASP A 138 9.80 -1.34 16.54
C ASP A 138 9.70 -1.09 15.02
N ASP A 139 8.75 -0.23 14.64
CA ASP A 139 8.56 0.18 13.25
C ASP A 139 9.72 1.07 12.81
N ARG A 140 10.34 0.74 11.66
CA ARG A 140 11.45 1.51 11.09
C ARG A 140 10.92 2.67 10.27
N ALA A 141 11.53 3.85 10.42
CA ALA A 141 11.23 4.99 9.57
C ALA A 141 11.60 4.67 8.10
N LEU A 142 10.68 4.94 7.17
CA LEU A 142 10.92 4.83 5.73
C LEU A 142 11.45 6.14 5.14
N LEU A 143 11.00 7.25 5.70
CA LEU A 143 11.39 8.61 5.37
C LEU A 143 11.78 9.32 6.67
N PRO A 144 12.60 10.38 6.61
CA PRO A 144 12.84 11.24 7.76
C PRO A 144 11.52 11.75 8.34
N THR A 145 11.46 11.92 9.67
CA THR A 145 10.21 12.21 10.39
C THR A 145 9.62 13.58 10.08
N ASP A 146 10.45 14.50 9.61
CA ASP A 146 10.13 15.86 9.18
C ASP A 146 9.66 15.95 7.72
N TYR A 147 9.65 14.82 6.98
CA TYR A 147 9.27 14.80 5.57
C TYR A 147 7.80 14.45 5.38
N TYR A 148 7.17 15.12 4.42
CA TYR A 148 5.83 14.83 3.94
C TYR A 148 5.90 14.29 2.50
N LEU A 149 5.24 13.16 2.27
CA LEU A 149 5.02 12.67 0.92
C LEU A 149 3.68 13.19 0.41
N MET A 150 3.76 14.17 -0.49
CA MET A 150 2.60 14.73 -1.19
C MET A 150 2.27 13.90 -2.44
N GLU A 151 1.01 13.54 -2.62
CA GLU A 151 0.48 12.94 -3.85
C GLU A 151 -0.69 13.81 -4.34
N ILE A 152 -0.58 14.34 -5.56
CA ILE A 152 -1.64 15.12 -6.22
C ILE A 152 -2.25 14.25 -7.32
N LYS A 153 -3.58 14.14 -7.33
CA LYS A 153 -4.38 13.46 -8.34
C LYS A 153 -5.34 14.45 -8.95
N SER A 154 -5.42 14.48 -10.27
CA SER A 154 -6.46 15.17 -11.02
C SER A 154 -6.75 14.37 -12.30
N VAL A 155 -7.99 14.39 -12.76
CA VAL A 155 -8.39 13.83 -14.06
C VAL A 155 -8.02 14.79 -15.20
N ALA A 156 -8.05 16.09 -14.93
CA ALA A 156 -7.71 17.16 -15.86
C ALA A 156 -6.30 17.71 -15.59
N ALA A 157 -5.95 18.80 -16.28
CA ALA A 157 -4.74 19.56 -15.97
C ALA A 157 -4.84 20.16 -14.56
N LEU A 158 -3.70 20.33 -13.89
CA LEU A 158 -3.65 20.97 -12.58
C LEU A 158 -4.21 22.40 -12.65
N PRO A 159 -5.05 22.81 -11.68
CA PRO A 159 -5.51 24.20 -11.61
C PRO A 159 -4.35 25.18 -11.56
N TYR A 160 -4.49 26.33 -12.22
CA TYR A 160 -3.42 27.32 -12.34
C TYR A 160 -2.89 27.78 -10.98
N TRP A 161 -3.77 28.02 -10.00
CA TRP A 161 -3.37 28.43 -8.65
C TRP A 161 -2.46 27.40 -7.97
N LEU A 162 -2.74 26.11 -8.18
CA LEU A 162 -1.98 25.00 -7.60
C LEU A 162 -0.64 24.86 -8.30
N ALA A 163 -0.62 24.89 -9.64
CA ALA A 163 0.61 24.84 -10.42
C ALA A 163 1.54 26.02 -10.09
N LYS A 164 0.98 27.23 -9.97
CA LYS A 164 1.71 28.43 -9.56
C LYS A 164 2.33 28.26 -8.17
N MET A 165 1.53 27.83 -7.18
CA MET A 165 2.00 27.62 -5.81
C MET A 165 3.12 26.57 -5.76
N LEU A 166 2.94 25.42 -6.40
CA LEU A 166 3.98 24.38 -6.45
C LEU A 166 5.28 24.91 -7.06
N SER A 167 5.20 25.75 -8.10
CA SER A 167 6.37 26.37 -8.72
C SER A 167 7.06 27.38 -7.80
N GLU A 168 6.29 28.20 -7.07
CA GLU A 168 6.82 29.20 -6.11
C GLU A 168 7.57 28.53 -4.95
N TYR A 169 7.09 27.38 -4.48
CA TYR A 169 7.74 26.60 -3.42
C TYR A 169 8.73 25.56 -3.94
N HIS A 170 9.05 25.57 -5.24
CA HIS A 170 9.97 24.61 -5.89
C HIS A 170 9.61 23.12 -5.65
N ILE A 171 8.31 22.82 -5.61
CA ILE A 171 7.78 21.47 -5.45
C ILE A 171 7.57 20.85 -6.82
N TYR A 172 8.50 19.99 -7.22
CA TYR A 172 8.47 19.32 -8.52
C TYR A 172 8.12 17.84 -8.40
N PRO A 173 7.44 17.25 -9.42
CA PRO A 173 7.05 15.86 -9.39
C PRO A 173 8.28 14.94 -9.37
N THR A 174 8.25 13.95 -8.48
CA THR A 174 9.24 12.88 -8.40
C THR A 174 8.55 11.52 -8.35
N SER A 175 9.19 10.49 -8.92
CA SER A 175 8.67 9.14 -8.82
C SER A 175 9.07 8.54 -7.47
N PHE A 176 8.09 8.24 -6.64
CA PHE A 176 8.32 7.57 -5.37
C PHE A 176 7.39 6.37 -5.19
N SER A 177 7.93 5.27 -4.67
CA SER A 177 7.15 4.08 -4.32
C SER A 177 7.56 3.63 -2.93
N LYS A 178 6.66 3.79 -1.95
CA LYS A 178 6.89 3.30 -0.57
C LYS A 178 7.43 1.86 -0.57
N PHE A 179 6.88 1.02 -1.45
CA PHE A 179 7.26 -0.39 -1.62
C PHE A 179 8.63 -0.60 -2.21
N GLY A 180 8.96 0.18 -3.25
CA GLY A 180 10.28 0.12 -3.86
C GLY A 180 11.36 0.52 -2.89
N THR A 181 11.10 1.56 -2.10
CA THR A 181 12.01 2.03 -1.06
C THR A 181 12.18 0.97 0.04
N ILE A 182 11.10 0.34 0.51
CA ILE A 182 11.18 -0.75 1.49
C ILE A 182 12.00 -1.92 0.95
N TYR A 183 11.73 -2.36 -0.27
CA TYR A 183 12.47 -3.46 -0.88
C TYR A 183 13.95 -3.14 -1.08
N SER A 184 14.29 -1.91 -1.46
CA SER A 184 15.68 -1.44 -1.58
C SER A 184 16.39 -1.45 -0.22
N ASN A 185 15.72 -1.01 0.85
CA ASN A 185 16.23 -1.06 2.22
C ASN A 185 16.39 -2.50 2.74
N TYR A 186 15.48 -3.39 2.35
CA TYR A 186 15.58 -4.82 2.67
C TYR A 186 16.82 -5.46 2.03
N LEU A 187 17.07 -5.18 0.73
CA LEU A 187 18.24 -5.68 0.02
C LEU A 187 19.56 -5.18 0.64
N SER A 188 19.66 -3.88 0.95
CA SER A 188 20.88 -3.32 1.53
C SER A 188 21.20 -3.88 2.93
N THR A 189 20.16 -4.20 3.72
CA THR A 189 20.34 -4.86 5.03
C THR A 189 20.85 -6.30 4.86
N LYS A 190 20.32 -7.06 3.89
CA LYS A 190 20.80 -8.43 3.60
C LYS A 190 22.23 -8.45 3.07
N GLU A 191 22.61 -7.49 2.22
CA GLU A 191 24.00 -7.37 1.75
C GLU A 191 24.95 -7.10 2.90
N ARG A 192 24.61 -6.19 3.84
CA ARG A 192 25.44 -5.94 5.04
C ARG A 192 25.63 -7.19 5.90
N CYS A 193 24.60 -8.02 6.07
CA CYS A 193 24.72 -9.29 6.81
C CYS A 193 25.56 -10.35 6.07
N ARG A 194 25.71 -10.28 4.74
CA ARG A 194 26.56 -11.20 3.96
C ARG A 194 28.05 -10.81 3.97
N TYR A 195 28.37 -9.58 4.34
CA TYR A 195 29.74 -9.05 4.41
C TYR A 195 30.15 -8.65 5.83
N ALA A 196 29.45 -9.11 6.86
CA ALA A 196 29.93 -9.00 8.23
C ALA A 196 31.11 -9.98 8.40
N VAL A 197 32.34 -9.43 8.45
CA VAL A 197 33.60 -10.12 8.78
C VAL A 197 33.81 -10.05 10.28
#